data_AF-A0A367Y1K4-F1
#
_entry.id   AF-A0A367Y1K4-F1
#
_cell.length_a   1.000
_cell.length_b   1.000
_cell.length_c   1.000
_cell.angle_alpha   90.00
_cell.angle_beta   90.00
_cell.angle_gamma   90.00
#
_symmetry.space_group_name_H-M   'P 1'
#
loop_
_entity.id
_entity.type
_entity.pdbx_description
1 polymer ?
#
loop_
_entity_poly.entity_id
_entity_poly.type
_entity_poly.pdbx_seq_one_letter_code
_entity_poly.pdbx_strand_id
1 'polypeptide(L)'
;MSDPNQFPPAGSGQPTQPQPPAPGYPAQPPYPTQPVNGAPGSYPGYAAPGYPAPPAYTPQGTSDEGPDVGQKSFVTTWLLAMLLGTFGADRFYLGKIGTAIVKLITLGGFGIWTLVDLIIVLCGGARDINGLRLRGYMRYRLVAWLVTAGVWVLGIISSIVSSMIFGSLVFSSLATVATLSEEIENQTGSVVTETEQPAEEPVDEEPVDEEPAEGVEAPSLPGADGSGEVSDDQEAALQEAKDYATYSQMSKQGIYTALTSELLGDHYTDEAAQYAIDNLDDVDWNANALATAEFYAEYSYLSEAALPEALGGEYGAGFTADEVAYAMENLGEVDWNENALHSAQLYYDELSMSEDEIFEMLSSDDGGQFTEEQAQYAIDNLDK
;
A
#
# COMPACT_ATOMS: atom_id res chain seq x y z
N MET A 1 2.53 -11.76 83.40
CA MET A 1 2.99 -12.09 82.04
C MET A 1 1.84 -11.76 81.13
N SER A 2 1.99 -10.64 80.43
CA SER A 2 0.97 -9.94 79.66
C SER A 2 1.40 -10.04 78.21
N ASP A 3 0.50 -10.46 77.32
CA ASP A 3 0.77 -10.49 75.88
C ASP A 3 0.24 -9.17 75.27
N PRO A 4 1.09 -8.30 74.70
CA PRO A 4 0.68 -7.01 74.16
C PRO A 4 0.70 -7.07 72.63
N ASN A 5 -0.46 -7.11 71.98
CA ASN A 5 -0.65 -6.56 70.61
C ASN A 5 -2.09 -6.72 70.13
N GLN A 6 -3.00 -5.91 70.69
CA GLN A 6 -4.20 -5.47 69.99
C GLN A 6 -4.39 -3.98 70.26
N PHE A 7 -4.27 -3.17 69.21
CA PHE A 7 -4.74 -1.77 69.18
C PHE A 7 -5.57 -1.54 67.90
N PRO A 8 -6.58 -0.66 67.94
CA PRO A 8 -7.66 -0.49 66.94
C PRO A 8 -7.31 0.59 65.88
N PRO A 9 -8.17 0.87 64.86
CA PRO A 9 -7.75 1.57 63.65
C PRO A 9 -7.65 3.09 63.86
N ALA A 10 -6.56 3.68 63.36
CA ALA A 10 -6.36 5.12 63.32
C ALA A 10 -6.88 5.67 61.98
N GLY A 11 -7.98 6.43 62.06
CA GLY A 11 -8.30 7.44 61.06
C GLY A 11 -7.44 8.68 61.30
N SER A 12 -6.83 9.20 60.24
CA SER A 12 -6.22 10.52 60.22
C SER A 12 -6.60 11.20 58.92
N GLY A 13 -7.51 12.18 59.02
CA GLY A 13 -7.85 13.07 57.92
C GLY A 13 -6.68 13.99 57.59
N GLN A 14 -6.40 14.14 56.30
CA GLN A 14 -5.59 15.23 55.79
C GLN A 14 -6.44 16.50 55.63
N PRO A 15 -5.87 17.69 55.86
CA PRO A 15 -6.57 18.96 55.69
C PRO A 15 -6.79 19.28 54.21
N THR A 16 -8.04 19.61 53.86
CA THR A 16 -8.44 20.08 52.53
C THR A 16 -7.88 21.47 52.25
N GLN A 17 -7.03 21.60 51.22
CA GLN A 17 -6.74 22.89 50.60
C GLN A 17 -7.97 23.37 49.80
N PRO A 18 -8.33 24.67 49.82
CA PRO A 18 -9.36 25.20 48.95
C PRO A 18 -8.88 25.21 47.49
N GLN A 19 -9.63 24.52 46.62
CA GLN A 19 -9.46 24.54 45.17
C GLN A 19 -9.74 25.95 44.62
N PRO A 20 -8.88 26.54 43.77
CA PRO A 20 -9.21 27.79 43.07
C PRO A 20 -10.34 27.55 42.04
N PRO A 21 -11.22 28.54 41.80
CA PRO A 21 -12.33 28.38 40.85
C PRO A 21 -11.82 28.17 39.42
N ALA A 22 -12.44 27.23 38.71
CA ALA A 22 -12.14 26.92 37.32
C ALA A 22 -12.33 28.14 36.40
N PRO A 23 -11.47 28.35 35.39
CA PRO A 23 -11.72 29.32 34.33
C PRO A 23 -13.02 28.95 33.59
N GLY A 24 -13.99 29.86 33.59
CA GLY A 24 -15.25 29.66 32.87
C GLY A 24 -15.01 29.63 31.36
N TYR A 25 -15.26 28.50 30.73
CA TYR A 25 -15.32 28.39 29.28
C TYR A 25 -16.53 29.18 28.75
N PRO A 26 -16.40 29.96 27.66
CA PRO A 26 -17.55 30.58 27.02
C PRO A 26 -18.50 29.51 26.49
N ALA A 27 -19.80 29.77 26.61
CA ALA A 27 -20.86 28.88 26.15
C ALA A 27 -20.74 28.59 24.65
N GLN A 28 -20.76 27.30 24.30
CA GLN A 28 -20.84 26.80 22.92
C GLN A 28 -22.13 27.36 22.26
N PRO A 29 -22.07 27.93 21.04
CA PRO A 29 -23.29 28.33 20.33
C PRO A 29 -24.14 27.09 19.97
N PRO A 30 -25.47 27.19 19.98
CA PRO A 30 -26.34 26.06 19.71
C PRO A 30 -26.17 25.54 18.27
N TYR A 31 -26.03 24.22 18.13
CA TYR A 31 -26.00 23.54 16.84
C TYR A 31 -27.26 23.85 16.01
N PRO A 32 -27.13 24.21 14.72
CA PRO A 32 -28.29 24.42 13.87
C PRO A 32 -28.95 23.06 13.54
N THR A 33 -30.21 22.91 13.95
CA THR A 33 -31.09 21.84 13.48
C THR A 33 -31.29 21.95 11.97
N GLN A 34 -31.03 20.88 11.22
CA GLN A 34 -31.26 20.85 9.78
C GLN A 34 -32.75 20.96 9.43
N PRO A 35 -33.14 21.82 8.46
CA PRO A 35 -34.51 21.83 7.97
C PRO A 35 -34.76 20.74 6.93
N VAL A 36 -35.88 20.05 7.12
CA VAL A 36 -36.50 19.09 6.20
C VAL A 36 -36.79 19.72 4.83
N ASN A 37 -36.52 18.95 3.78
CA ASN A 37 -36.80 19.24 2.36
C ASN A 37 -38.21 19.76 2.08
N GLY A 38 -38.33 20.87 1.33
CA GLY A 38 -39.59 21.31 0.73
C GLY A 38 -39.49 22.57 -0.14
N ALA A 39 -39.58 22.38 -1.47
CA ALA A 39 -40.11 23.24 -2.56
C ALA A 39 -39.72 24.75 -2.69
N PRO A 40 -39.60 25.29 -3.93
CA PRO A 40 -39.06 26.64 -4.18
C PRO A 40 -40.15 27.73 -4.05
N GLY A 41 -40.00 28.60 -3.05
CA GLY A 41 -40.81 29.81 -2.86
C GLY A 41 -40.01 31.07 -3.19
N SER A 42 -40.51 31.85 -4.15
CA SER A 42 -39.95 33.12 -4.64
C SER A 42 -40.15 34.25 -3.61
N TYR A 43 -39.11 35.02 -3.29
CA TYR A 43 -39.22 36.26 -2.52
C TYR A 43 -38.73 37.48 -3.32
N PRO A 44 -39.39 38.66 -3.22
CA PRO A 44 -39.09 39.83 -4.03
C PRO A 44 -37.90 40.63 -3.47
N GLY A 45 -37.14 41.21 -4.40
CA GLY A 45 -35.86 41.84 -4.16
C GLY A 45 -35.89 43.20 -3.46
N TYR A 46 -34.82 43.45 -2.72
CA TYR A 46 -34.28 44.77 -2.44
C TYR A 46 -32.92 44.88 -3.12
N ALA A 47 -32.80 45.82 -4.06
CA ALA A 47 -31.56 46.11 -4.75
C ALA A 47 -30.63 46.92 -3.84
N ALA A 48 -29.48 46.35 -3.49
CA ALA A 48 -28.36 47.06 -2.89
C ALA A 48 -27.25 47.28 -3.95
N PRO A 49 -26.66 48.48 -4.05
CA PRO A 49 -25.73 48.82 -5.12
C PRO A 49 -24.29 48.38 -4.82
N GLY A 50 -23.61 47.78 -5.82
CA GLY A 50 -22.20 48.09 -6.07
C GLY A 50 -21.11 47.11 -5.62
N TYR A 51 -21.33 45.79 -5.61
CA TYR A 51 -20.23 44.82 -5.53
C TYR A 51 -20.03 44.10 -6.88
N PRO A 52 -18.80 43.92 -7.38
CA PRO A 52 -18.54 43.10 -8.55
C PRO A 52 -19.01 41.67 -8.27
N ALA A 53 -19.71 41.07 -9.24
CA ALA A 53 -20.26 39.73 -9.13
C ALA A 53 -19.14 38.71 -8.84
N PRO A 54 -19.26 37.86 -7.81
CA PRO A 54 -18.35 36.73 -7.66
C PRO A 54 -18.51 35.78 -8.86
N PRO A 55 -17.43 35.11 -9.31
CA PRO A 55 -17.51 34.15 -10.41
C PRO A 55 -18.55 33.08 -10.08
N ALA A 56 -19.29 32.67 -11.11
CA ALA A 56 -20.40 31.73 -11.01
C ALA A 56 -20.03 30.49 -10.18
N TYR A 57 -20.70 30.33 -9.05
CA TYR A 57 -20.62 29.13 -8.21
C TYR A 57 -21.17 27.96 -9.03
N THR A 58 -20.26 27.10 -9.51
CA THR A 58 -20.63 25.75 -9.90
C THR A 58 -21.06 25.01 -8.63
N PRO A 59 -22.10 24.15 -8.68
CA PRO A 59 -22.58 23.50 -7.47
C PRO A 59 -21.47 22.64 -6.88
N GLN A 60 -20.88 23.10 -5.78
CA GLN A 60 -19.85 22.40 -5.04
C GLN A 60 -20.53 21.23 -4.34
N GLY A 61 -20.22 20.01 -4.79
CA GLY A 61 -20.60 18.79 -4.10
C GLY A 61 -20.07 18.84 -2.67
N THR A 62 -20.93 18.55 -1.71
CA THR A 62 -20.62 18.44 -0.29
C THR A 62 -19.44 17.48 -0.06
N SER A 63 -18.25 17.97 0.27
CA SER A 63 -17.10 17.15 0.65
C SER A 63 -16.43 17.71 1.90
N ASP A 64 -16.45 16.93 2.97
CA ASP A 64 -15.58 17.01 4.16
C ASP A 64 -14.10 16.70 3.83
N GLU A 65 -13.64 16.99 2.62
CA GLU A 65 -12.28 16.70 2.16
C GLU A 65 -11.70 18.01 1.58
N GLY A 66 -10.42 18.29 1.88
CA GLY A 66 -9.76 19.59 1.75
C GLY A 66 -9.82 20.30 0.37
N PRO A 67 -9.25 21.52 0.26
CA PRO A 67 -9.48 22.43 -0.88
C PRO A 67 -9.02 21.90 -2.25
N ASP A 68 -8.18 20.85 -2.29
CA ASP A 68 -7.58 20.29 -3.50
C ASP A 68 -8.28 19.00 -4.01
N VAL A 69 -9.47 18.68 -3.49
CA VAL A 69 -10.24 17.48 -3.86
C VAL A 69 -11.29 17.81 -4.94
N GLY A 70 -11.16 17.17 -6.09
CA GLY A 70 -12.04 17.34 -7.24
C GLY A 70 -13.37 16.60 -7.07
N GLN A 71 -14.37 16.98 -7.87
CA GLN A 71 -15.71 16.37 -7.81
C GLN A 71 -15.75 14.92 -8.33
N LYS A 72 -14.67 14.44 -8.96
CA LYS A 72 -14.60 13.11 -9.58
C LYS A 72 -14.22 12.06 -8.54
N SER A 73 -14.96 10.96 -8.53
CA SER A 73 -14.74 9.87 -7.57
C SER A 73 -13.54 9.03 -7.97
N PHE A 74 -12.69 8.72 -6.99
CA PHE A 74 -11.58 7.77 -7.16
C PHE A 74 -12.10 6.39 -7.54
N VAL A 75 -13.05 5.85 -6.77
CA VAL A 75 -13.60 4.50 -6.97
C VAL A 75 -14.20 4.37 -8.37
N THR A 76 -14.97 5.36 -8.82
CA THR A 76 -15.52 5.36 -10.18
C THR A 76 -14.43 5.36 -11.25
N THR A 77 -13.38 6.17 -11.06
CA THR A 77 -12.27 6.26 -12.03
C THR A 77 -11.47 4.95 -12.08
N TRP A 78 -11.19 4.35 -10.92
CA TRP A 78 -10.52 3.07 -10.78
C TRP A 78 -11.33 1.92 -11.40
N LEU A 79 -12.64 1.82 -11.12
CA LEU A 79 -13.50 0.80 -11.73
C LEU A 79 -13.61 0.96 -13.24
N LEU A 80 -13.68 2.20 -13.74
CA LEU A 80 -13.68 2.48 -15.18
C LEU A 80 -12.34 2.12 -15.82
N ALA A 81 -11.22 2.34 -15.13
CA ALA A 81 -9.89 1.95 -15.59
C ALA A 81 -9.75 0.42 -15.67
N MET A 82 -10.31 -0.34 -14.72
CA MET A 82 -10.28 -1.80 -14.75
C MET A 82 -11.23 -2.39 -15.80
N LEU A 83 -12.49 -1.93 -15.86
CA LEU A 83 -13.52 -2.56 -16.70
C LEU A 83 -13.48 -2.06 -18.15
N LEU A 84 -13.24 -0.77 -18.34
CA LEU A 84 -13.32 -0.07 -19.64
C LEU A 84 -12.01 0.68 -19.99
N GLY A 85 -10.89 0.32 -19.34
CA GLY A 85 -9.60 0.98 -19.56
C GLY A 85 -9.10 0.91 -21.01
N THR A 86 -9.36 -0.20 -21.71
CA THR A 86 -9.03 -0.39 -23.14
C THR A 86 -9.74 0.61 -24.04
N PHE A 87 -10.91 1.10 -23.65
CA PHE A 87 -11.67 2.13 -24.36
C PHE A 87 -11.39 3.55 -23.84
N GLY A 88 -10.57 3.70 -22.79
CA GLY A 88 -10.25 5.00 -22.20
C GLY A 88 -11.38 5.69 -21.45
N ALA A 89 -12.35 4.93 -20.95
CA ALA A 89 -13.49 5.49 -20.20
C ALA A 89 -13.06 6.24 -18.93
N ASP A 90 -11.95 5.83 -18.31
CA ASP A 90 -11.32 6.50 -17.20
C ASP A 90 -10.91 7.94 -17.56
N ARG A 91 -10.24 8.15 -18.71
CA ARG A 91 -9.84 9.48 -19.19
C ARG A 91 -11.00 10.33 -19.69
N PHE A 92 -12.05 9.72 -20.26
CA PHE A 92 -13.29 10.41 -20.57
C PHE A 92 -13.97 10.93 -19.29
N TYR A 93 -13.98 10.14 -18.22
CA TYR A 93 -14.56 10.52 -16.94
C TYR A 93 -13.80 11.67 -16.26
N LEU A 94 -12.46 11.70 -16.40
CA LEU A 94 -11.59 12.78 -15.95
C LEU A 94 -11.68 14.05 -16.80
N GLY A 95 -12.43 14.03 -17.91
CA GLY A 95 -12.59 15.16 -18.84
C GLY A 95 -11.44 15.31 -19.84
N LYS A 96 -10.47 14.37 -19.87
CA LYS A 96 -9.31 14.39 -20.77
C LYS A 96 -9.65 13.74 -22.13
N ILE A 97 -10.62 14.34 -22.83
CA ILE A 97 -11.20 13.82 -24.08
C ILE A 97 -10.12 13.59 -25.16
N GLY A 98 -9.12 14.48 -25.26
CA GLY A 98 -8.05 14.36 -26.25
C GLY A 98 -7.24 13.06 -26.10
N THR A 99 -6.72 12.79 -24.89
CA THR A 99 -5.98 11.55 -24.62
C THR A 99 -6.86 10.31 -24.69
N ALA A 100 -8.15 10.43 -24.40
CA ALA A 100 -9.09 9.32 -24.49
C ALA A 100 -9.37 8.92 -25.95
N ILE A 101 -9.48 9.90 -26.87
CA ILE A 101 -9.59 9.64 -28.32
C ILE A 101 -8.32 9.01 -28.88
N VAL A 102 -7.14 9.48 -28.45
CA VAL A 102 -5.87 8.86 -28.85
C VAL A 102 -5.83 7.40 -28.40
N LYS A 103 -6.22 7.11 -27.15
CA LYS A 103 -6.32 5.75 -26.59
C LYS A 103 -7.30 4.88 -27.38
N LEU A 104 -8.41 5.43 -27.84
CA LEU A 104 -9.37 4.70 -28.69
C LEU A 104 -8.81 4.36 -30.06
N ILE A 105 -8.13 5.31 -30.72
CA ILE A 105 -7.55 5.12 -32.05
C ILE A 105 -6.40 4.09 -31.98
N THR A 106 -5.66 4.07 -30.87
CA THR A 106 -4.61 3.08 -30.62
C THR A 106 -5.13 1.75 -30.07
N LEU A 107 -6.46 1.53 -30.00
CA LEU A 107 -7.09 0.34 -29.42
C LEU A 107 -6.55 0.01 -28.01
N GLY A 108 -6.39 1.04 -27.18
CA GLY A 108 -5.85 0.90 -25.82
C GLY A 108 -4.36 0.57 -25.78
N GLY A 109 -3.62 0.76 -26.87
CA GLY A 109 -2.17 0.57 -26.95
C GLY A 109 -1.71 -0.85 -26.60
N PHE A 110 -2.45 -1.88 -27.04
CA PHE A 110 -2.21 -3.29 -26.69
C PHE A 110 -2.27 -3.59 -25.18
N GLY A 111 -3.05 -2.80 -24.42
CA GLY A 111 -3.22 -3.01 -22.97
C GLY A 111 -2.17 -2.31 -22.11
N ILE A 112 -1.00 -1.94 -22.67
CA ILE A 112 0.06 -1.22 -21.94
C ILE A 112 -0.44 0.14 -21.45
N TRP A 113 -1.17 0.87 -22.30
CA TRP A 113 -1.78 2.16 -21.94
C TRP A 113 -2.86 2.03 -20.84
N THR A 114 -3.50 0.87 -20.74
CA THR A 114 -4.50 0.60 -19.71
C THR A 114 -3.84 0.29 -18.38
N LEU A 115 -2.72 -0.43 -18.40
CA LEU A 115 -1.92 -0.77 -17.24
C LEU A 115 -1.28 0.48 -16.61
N VAL A 116 -0.65 1.32 -17.43
CA VAL A 116 -0.06 2.58 -16.98
C VAL A 116 -1.11 3.50 -16.35
N ASP A 117 -2.28 3.65 -16.99
CA ASP A 117 -3.36 4.47 -16.43
C ASP A 117 -3.93 3.88 -15.12
N LEU A 118 -4.05 2.54 -15.04
CA LEU A 118 -4.50 1.86 -13.83
C LEU A 118 -3.51 2.05 -12.67
N ILE A 119 -2.21 1.94 -12.92
CA ILE A 119 -1.15 2.19 -11.92
C ILE A 119 -1.19 3.64 -11.46
N ILE A 120 -1.28 4.61 -12.39
CA ILE A 120 -1.36 6.04 -12.03
C ILE A 120 -2.60 6.33 -11.17
N VAL A 121 -3.72 5.68 -11.44
CA VAL A 121 -4.93 5.81 -10.61
C VAL A 121 -4.71 5.18 -9.23
N LEU A 122 -4.19 3.95 -9.15
CA LEU A 122 -3.92 3.23 -7.89
C LEU A 122 -2.89 3.95 -7.00
N CYS A 123 -1.86 4.52 -7.59
CA CYS A 123 -0.84 5.31 -6.89
C CYS A 123 -1.33 6.73 -6.53
N GLY A 124 -2.57 7.10 -6.86
CA GLY A 124 -3.13 8.41 -6.52
C GLY A 124 -2.62 9.58 -7.36
N GLY A 125 -1.84 9.31 -8.42
CA GLY A 125 -1.35 10.30 -9.36
C GLY A 125 -2.40 10.81 -10.35
N ALA A 126 -3.57 10.18 -10.39
CA ALA A 126 -4.66 10.58 -11.28
C ALA A 126 -5.28 11.93 -10.87
N ARG A 127 -5.21 12.90 -11.78
CA ARG A 127 -5.81 14.23 -11.64
C ARG A 127 -6.91 14.46 -12.67
N ASP A 128 -7.95 15.19 -12.29
CA ASP A 128 -8.98 15.66 -13.21
C ASP A 128 -8.44 16.74 -14.19
N ILE A 129 -9.28 17.23 -15.10
CA ILE A 129 -8.92 18.33 -16.02
C ILE A 129 -8.53 19.62 -15.29
N ASN A 130 -9.02 19.81 -14.07
CA ASN A 130 -8.73 20.98 -13.23
C ASN A 130 -7.45 20.80 -12.40
N GLY A 131 -6.77 19.66 -12.53
CA GLY A 131 -5.58 19.32 -11.75
C GLY A 131 -5.86 18.85 -10.33
N LEU A 132 -7.13 18.65 -9.97
CA LEU A 132 -7.56 18.26 -8.64
C LEU A 132 -7.47 16.74 -8.43
N ARG A 133 -7.25 16.33 -7.18
CA ARG A 133 -7.17 14.92 -6.79
C ARG A 133 -8.55 14.28 -6.81
N LEU A 134 -8.59 12.95 -6.94
CA LEU A 134 -9.84 12.20 -6.93
C LEU A 134 -10.39 12.05 -5.52
N ARG A 135 -11.70 12.26 -5.40
CA ARG A 135 -12.44 12.18 -4.14
C ARG A 135 -12.41 10.78 -3.55
N GLY A 136 -12.14 10.66 -2.24
CA GLY A 136 -12.13 9.39 -1.51
C GLY A 136 -10.94 8.48 -1.82
N TYR A 137 -9.88 8.96 -2.49
CA TYR A 137 -8.69 8.15 -2.73
C TYR A 137 -8.11 7.57 -1.45
N MET A 138 -7.87 8.42 -0.44
CA MET A 138 -7.25 7.99 0.82
C MET A 138 -8.05 6.91 1.54
N ARG A 139 -9.39 6.98 1.45
CA ARG A 139 -10.32 6.03 2.07
C ARG A 139 -10.34 4.66 1.39
N TYR A 140 -10.15 4.61 0.07
CA TYR A 140 -10.34 3.39 -0.71
C TYR A 140 -9.05 2.86 -1.34
N ARG A 141 -7.88 3.45 -1.07
CA ARG A 141 -6.62 3.01 -1.69
C ARG A 141 -6.27 1.56 -1.34
N LEU A 142 -6.43 1.17 -0.08
CA LEU A 142 -6.13 -0.19 0.38
C LEU A 142 -7.09 -1.20 -0.25
N VAL A 143 -8.39 -0.89 -0.25
CA VAL A 143 -9.42 -1.71 -0.90
C VAL A 143 -9.16 -1.84 -2.41
N ALA A 144 -8.76 -0.75 -3.07
CA ALA A 144 -8.45 -0.76 -4.49
C ALA A 144 -7.23 -1.64 -4.80
N TRP A 145 -6.18 -1.58 -3.99
CA TRP A 145 -5.01 -2.46 -4.10
C TRP A 145 -5.37 -3.92 -3.87
N LEU A 146 -6.11 -4.23 -2.80
CA LEU A 146 -6.53 -5.60 -2.47
C LEU A 146 -7.42 -6.20 -3.55
N VAL A 147 -8.43 -5.48 -4.03
CA VAL A 147 -9.33 -5.95 -5.09
C VAL A 147 -8.58 -6.11 -6.40
N THR A 148 -7.67 -5.20 -6.74
CA THR A 148 -6.85 -5.32 -7.95
C THR A 148 -5.97 -6.58 -7.85
N ALA A 149 -5.23 -6.77 -6.75
CA ALA A 149 -4.41 -7.96 -6.54
C ALA A 149 -5.24 -9.25 -6.61
N GLY A 150 -6.41 -9.28 -5.98
CA GLY A 150 -7.34 -10.42 -6.01
C GLY A 150 -7.79 -10.78 -7.42
N VAL A 151 -8.12 -9.80 -8.27
CA VAL A 151 -8.50 -10.02 -9.68
C VAL A 151 -7.35 -10.63 -10.48
N TRP A 152 -6.11 -10.18 -10.26
CA TRP A 152 -4.93 -10.73 -10.95
C TRP A 152 -4.63 -12.16 -10.50
N VAL A 153 -4.70 -12.44 -9.19
CA VAL A 153 -4.53 -13.80 -8.65
C VAL A 153 -5.59 -14.75 -9.19
N LEU A 154 -6.86 -14.35 -9.21
CA LEU A 154 -7.94 -15.14 -9.82
C LEU A 154 -7.72 -15.36 -11.32
N GLY A 155 -7.21 -14.37 -12.03
CA GLY A 155 -6.82 -14.48 -13.44
C GLY A 155 -5.71 -15.51 -13.68
N ILE A 156 -4.67 -15.50 -12.85
CA ILE A 156 -3.56 -16.47 -12.91
C ILE A 156 -4.08 -17.90 -12.63
N ILE A 157 -4.89 -18.07 -11.59
CA ILE A 157 -5.50 -19.37 -11.26
C ILE A 157 -6.41 -19.85 -12.40
N SER A 158 -7.23 -18.98 -12.97
CA SER A 158 -8.08 -19.28 -14.13
C SER A 158 -7.27 -19.64 -15.39
N SER A 159 -6.11 -19.02 -15.60
CA SER A 159 -5.18 -19.33 -16.69
C SER A 159 -4.54 -20.72 -16.54
N ILE A 160 -4.18 -21.10 -15.31
CA ILE A 160 -3.64 -22.43 -15.00
C ILE A 160 -4.70 -23.50 -15.28
N VAL A 161 -5.94 -23.28 -14.83
CA VAL A 161 -7.07 -24.20 -15.08
C VAL A 161 -7.42 -24.27 -16.58
N SER A 162 -7.43 -23.14 -17.28
CA SER A 162 -7.70 -23.08 -18.72
C SER A 162 -6.62 -23.77 -19.55
N SER A 163 -5.35 -23.68 -19.15
CA SER A 163 -4.23 -24.41 -19.77
C SER A 163 -4.38 -25.93 -19.65
N MET A 164 -4.93 -26.43 -18.54
CA MET A 164 -5.23 -27.86 -18.36
C MET A 164 -6.36 -28.34 -19.30
N ILE A 165 -7.33 -27.47 -19.60
CA ILE A 165 -8.45 -27.79 -20.50
C ILE A 165 -8.01 -27.69 -21.98
N PHE A 166 -7.19 -26.70 -22.34
CA PHE A 166 -6.69 -26.52 -23.72
C PHE A 166 -5.67 -27.58 -24.13
N GLY A 167 -4.84 -28.08 -23.21
CA GLY A 167 -3.92 -29.19 -23.46
C GLY A 167 -4.63 -30.50 -23.82
N SER A 168 -5.85 -30.72 -23.32
CA SER A 168 -6.63 -31.94 -23.59
C SER A 168 -7.26 -31.95 -25.00
N LEU A 169 -7.55 -30.78 -25.59
CA LEU A 169 -8.13 -30.68 -26.94
C LEU A 169 -7.09 -30.86 -28.06
N VAL A 170 -5.83 -30.50 -27.82
CA VAL A 170 -4.75 -30.69 -28.82
C VAL A 170 -4.28 -32.16 -28.86
N PHE A 171 -4.31 -32.86 -27.72
CA PHE A 171 -3.92 -34.28 -27.65
C PHE A 171 -4.94 -35.24 -28.27
N SER A 172 -6.23 -34.90 -28.26
CA SER A 172 -7.26 -35.78 -28.83
C SER A 172 -7.23 -35.80 -30.37
N SER A 173 -6.81 -34.70 -31.02
CA SER A 173 -6.68 -34.65 -32.49
C SER A 173 -5.43 -35.35 -33.03
N LEU A 174 -4.37 -35.50 -32.23
CA LEU A 174 -3.11 -36.11 -32.67
C LEU A 174 -3.18 -37.64 -32.64
N ALA A 175 -3.88 -38.20 -31.65
CA ALA A 175 -4.09 -39.65 -31.53
C ALA A 175 -4.92 -40.22 -32.71
N THR A 176 -5.92 -39.49 -33.22
CA THR A 176 -6.73 -39.92 -34.37
C THR A 176 -5.91 -39.98 -35.66
N VAL A 177 -4.97 -39.05 -35.86
CA VAL A 177 -4.12 -39.03 -37.07
C VAL A 177 -3.09 -40.18 -37.04
N ALA A 178 -2.52 -40.49 -35.87
CA ALA A 178 -1.59 -41.60 -35.71
C ALA A 178 -2.24 -42.98 -35.93
N THR A 179 -3.48 -43.18 -35.45
CA THR A 179 -4.21 -44.44 -35.70
C THR A 179 -4.58 -44.63 -37.17
N LEU A 180 -4.77 -43.54 -37.92
CA LEU A 180 -5.07 -43.62 -39.36
C LEU A 180 -3.83 -43.87 -40.21
N SER A 181 -2.63 -43.44 -39.77
CA SER A 181 -1.38 -43.75 -40.49
C SER A 181 -0.98 -45.21 -40.34
N GLU A 182 -1.20 -45.80 -39.17
CA GLU A 182 -0.83 -47.20 -38.89
C GLU A 182 -1.74 -48.20 -39.66
N GLU A 183 -3.01 -47.85 -39.91
CA GLU A 183 -3.93 -48.63 -40.75
C GLU A 183 -3.53 -48.59 -42.24
N ILE A 184 -2.92 -47.50 -42.72
CA ILE A 184 -2.48 -47.35 -44.12
C ILE A 184 -1.17 -48.13 -44.38
N GLU A 185 -0.27 -48.19 -43.40
CA GLU A 185 1.04 -48.83 -43.57
C GLU A 185 0.96 -50.36 -43.58
N ASN A 186 -0.03 -50.95 -42.89
CA ASN A 186 -0.21 -52.40 -42.83
C ASN A 186 -0.88 -53.03 -44.08
N GLN A 187 -1.32 -52.22 -45.05
CA GLN A 187 -1.93 -52.71 -46.31
C GLN A 187 -1.05 -52.54 -47.56
N THR A 188 0.15 -51.96 -47.47
CA THR A 188 0.96 -51.68 -48.67
C THR A 188 2.39 -52.17 -48.54
N GLY A 189 2.53 -53.47 -48.28
CA GLY A 189 3.78 -54.18 -48.59
C GLY A 189 4.00 -54.28 -50.11
N SER A 190 5.27 -54.16 -50.51
CA SER A 190 5.86 -54.53 -51.81
C SER A 190 6.06 -53.39 -52.82
N VAL A 191 7.31 -52.96 -53.03
CA VAL A 191 8.16 -53.28 -54.21
C VAL A 191 9.45 -52.41 -54.20
N VAL A 192 10.58 -53.06 -53.87
CA VAL A 192 11.91 -53.12 -54.54
C VAL A 192 12.57 -51.87 -55.21
N THR A 193 13.72 -51.47 -54.62
CA THR A 193 15.12 -51.30 -55.13
C THR A 193 15.45 -50.48 -56.40
N GLU A 194 16.45 -49.57 -56.30
CA GLU A 194 17.77 -49.54 -57.02
C GLU A 194 18.53 -48.22 -56.69
N THR A 195 19.57 -48.26 -55.85
CA THR A 195 21.02 -48.13 -56.14
C THR A 195 21.48 -46.79 -56.75
N GLU A 196 22.26 -45.99 -56.00
CA GLU A 196 23.68 -45.69 -56.31
C GLU A 196 24.30 -44.78 -55.24
N GLN A 197 25.43 -45.24 -54.70
CA GLN A 197 26.46 -44.47 -54.00
C GLN A 197 27.71 -44.58 -54.87
N PRO A 198 28.58 -43.56 -54.89
CA PRO A 198 29.89 -43.81 -54.30
C PRO A 198 30.38 -42.65 -53.42
N ALA A 199 31.06 -43.05 -52.35
CA ALA A 199 31.80 -42.22 -51.42
C ALA A 199 33.21 -41.92 -51.99
N GLU A 200 33.80 -40.80 -51.59
CA GLU A 200 35.19 -40.73 -51.13
C GLU A 200 35.30 -39.73 -49.96
N GLU A 201 36.03 -40.17 -48.93
CA GLU A 201 36.33 -39.58 -47.62
C GLU A 201 37.53 -38.60 -47.68
N PRO A 202 38.21 -38.21 -46.57
CA PRO A 202 37.81 -37.98 -45.18
C PRO A 202 38.21 -36.57 -44.69
N VAL A 203 37.65 -36.12 -43.57
CA VAL A 203 38.23 -35.05 -42.74
C VAL A 203 38.37 -35.59 -41.33
N ASP A 204 39.62 -35.72 -40.87
CA ASP A 204 39.98 -35.82 -39.46
C ASP A 204 41.20 -34.92 -39.25
N GLU A 205 41.10 -33.98 -38.30
CA GLU A 205 42.03 -33.87 -37.16
C GLU A 205 41.51 -32.80 -36.19
N GLU A 206 41.38 -33.22 -34.93
CA GLU A 206 40.93 -32.50 -33.72
C GLU A 206 41.94 -31.42 -33.23
N PRO A 207 41.96 -30.98 -31.95
CA PRO A 207 40.92 -30.51 -31.01
C PRO A 207 41.27 -29.10 -30.46
N VAL A 208 40.33 -28.33 -29.91
CA VAL A 208 40.66 -27.35 -28.84
C VAL A 208 39.52 -27.19 -27.84
N ASP A 209 39.91 -27.31 -26.57
CA ASP A 209 39.19 -27.16 -25.32
C ASP A 209 38.51 -25.80 -25.06
N GLU A 210 37.55 -25.88 -24.13
CA GLU A 210 36.98 -24.92 -23.17
C GLU A 210 37.38 -23.41 -23.20
N GLU A 211 36.39 -22.52 -23.33
CA GLU A 211 36.03 -21.51 -22.30
C GLU A 211 34.67 -20.84 -22.61
N PRO A 212 33.95 -20.31 -21.60
CA PRO A 212 32.58 -19.80 -21.73
C PRO A 212 32.57 -18.31 -22.11
N ALA A 213 31.63 -17.88 -22.95
CA ALA A 213 31.37 -16.45 -23.14
C ALA A 213 29.93 -16.15 -23.60
N GLU A 214 29.45 -15.04 -23.05
CA GLU A 214 28.32 -14.20 -23.47
C GLU A 214 26.91 -14.62 -23.05
N GLY A 215 26.66 -14.41 -21.75
CA GLY A 215 25.39 -13.82 -21.34
C GLY A 215 25.24 -12.44 -21.97
N VAL A 216 24.11 -12.21 -22.62
CA VAL A 216 23.76 -10.94 -23.25
C VAL A 216 23.39 -9.97 -22.13
N GLU A 217 24.23 -8.97 -21.90
CA GLU A 217 23.96 -7.89 -20.94
C GLU A 217 22.69 -7.12 -21.35
N ALA A 218 21.79 -6.94 -20.38
CA ALA A 218 20.78 -5.88 -20.39
C ALA A 218 21.49 -4.51 -20.37
N PRO A 219 20.89 -3.45 -20.93
CA PRO A 219 21.56 -2.15 -21.00
C PRO A 219 21.79 -1.58 -19.60
N SER A 220 23.03 -1.67 -19.14
CA SER A 220 23.60 -0.83 -18.08
C SER A 220 23.74 0.60 -18.62
N LEU A 221 23.17 1.56 -17.90
CA LEU A 221 23.36 2.99 -18.16
C LEU A 221 24.82 3.38 -17.86
N PRO A 222 25.38 4.39 -18.55
CA PRO A 222 26.83 4.64 -18.56
C PRO A 222 27.32 5.04 -17.17
N GLY A 223 28.36 4.32 -16.71
CA GLY A 223 29.04 4.57 -15.45
C GLY A 223 29.61 5.97 -15.33
N ALA A 224 29.48 6.50 -14.11
CA ALA A 224 29.97 7.79 -13.66
C ALA A 224 31.49 7.93 -13.90
N ASP A 225 31.87 8.99 -14.62
CA ASP A 225 33.21 9.57 -14.55
C ASP A 225 33.32 10.33 -13.22
N GLY A 226 34.38 10.02 -12.47
CA GLY A 226 34.68 10.61 -11.18
C GLY A 226 35.06 12.08 -11.33
N SER A 227 34.11 12.97 -11.06
CA SER A 227 34.39 14.36 -10.72
C SER A 227 33.43 14.79 -9.61
N GLY A 228 33.89 15.63 -8.68
CA GLY A 228 33.15 16.06 -7.49
C GLY A 228 31.95 16.98 -7.77
N GLU A 229 31.20 16.70 -8.82
CA GLU A 229 29.86 17.22 -9.11
C GLU A 229 28.84 16.20 -8.56
N VAL A 230 27.76 16.70 -7.95
CA VAL A 230 26.65 15.84 -7.49
C VAL A 230 26.08 15.14 -8.73
N SER A 231 25.99 13.82 -8.73
CA SER A 231 25.43 13.09 -9.87
C SER A 231 23.91 13.28 -9.93
N ASP A 232 23.31 13.17 -11.12
CA ASP A 232 21.84 13.23 -11.28
C ASP A 232 21.13 12.20 -10.35
N ASP A 233 21.75 11.05 -10.12
CA ASP A 233 21.26 9.99 -9.22
C ASP A 233 21.27 10.42 -7.74
N GLN A 234 22.25 11.21 -7.32
CA GLN A 234 22.33 11.73 -5.95
C GLN A 234 21.24 12.77 -5.66
N GLU A 235 20.95 13.65 -6.63
CA GLU A 235 19.86 14.62 -6.50
C GLU A 235 18.48 13.94 -6.49
N ALA A 236 18.29 12.93 -7.35
CA ALA A 236 17.07 12.13 -7.39
C ALA A 236 16.85 11.37 -6.06
N ALA A 237 17.88 10.67 -5.56
CA ALA A 237 17.83 9.98 -4.29
C ALA A 237 17.52 10.94 -3.13
N LEU A 238 18.12 12.13 -3.11
CA LEU A 238 17.84 13.14 -2.09
C LEU A 238 16.40 13.63 -2.13
N GLN A 239 15.82 13.83 -3.32
CA GLN A 239 14.43 14.25 -3.44
C GLN A 239 13.47 13.17 -2.93
N GLU A 240 13.73 11.92 -3.26
CA GLU A 240 12.93 10.78 -2.79
C GLU A 240 13.09 10.54 -1.29
N ALA A 241 14.30 10.69 -0.76
CA ALA A 241 14.55 10.65 0.68
C ALA A 241 13.76 11.71 1.46
N LYS A 242 13.64 12.94 0.91
CA LYS A 242 12.80 14.00 1.48
C LYS A 242 11.33 13.61 1.49
N ASP A 243 10.86 12.98 0.41
CA ASP A 243 9.47 12.54 0.31
C ASP A 243 9.18 11.41 1.31
N TYR A 244 10.07 10.43 1.48
CA TYR A 244 9.93 9.40 2.51
C TYR A 244 9.97 9.95 3.93
N ALA A 245 10.90 10.87 4.22
CA ALA A 245 10.98 11.52 5.52
C ALA A 245 9.72 12.33 5.84
N THR A 246 9.16 13.03 4.85
CA THR A 246 8.02 13.94 5.06
C THR A 246 6.68 13.21 5.08
N TYR A 247 6.42 12.39 4.06
CA TYR A 247 5.09 11.82 3.83
C TYR A 247 4.91 10.43 4.44
N SER A 248 5.99 9.66 4.56
CA SER A 248 5.98 8.34 5.18
C SER A 248 6.53 8.34 6.60
N GLN A 249 7.02 9.48 7.10
CA GLN A 249 7.63 9.64 8.42
C GLN A 249 8.68 8.56 8.75
N MET A 250 9.42 8.09 7.75
CA MET A 250 10.39 7.01 7.93
C MET A 250 11.62 7.47 8.70
N SER A 251 12.31 6.51 9.32
CA SER A 251 13.62 6.71 9.95
C SER A 251 14.73 6.87 8.90
N LYS A 252 15.91 7.37 9.30
CA LYS A 252 17.09 7.42 8.40
C LYS A 252 17.44 6.05 7.83
N GLN A 253 17.47 5.02 8.68
CA GLN A 253 17.80 3.65 8.27
C GLN A 253 16.72 3.07 7.35
N GLY A 254 15.45 3.33 7.65
CA GLY A 254 14.33 2.92 6.82
C GLY A 254 14.41 3.55 5.43
N ILE A 255 14.75 4.84 5.35
CA ILE A 255 14.92 5.55 4.07
C ILE A 255 16.11 4.99 3.30
N TYR A 256 17.26 4.78 3.93
CA TYR A 256 18.42 4.15 3.28
C TYR A 256 18.04 2.79 2.69
N THR A 257 17.36 1.97 3.49
CA THR A 257 16.89 0.64 3.07
C THR A 257 15.92 0.75 1.91
N ALA A 258 14.99 1.71 1.93
CA ALA A 258 14.04 1.91 0.83
C ALA A 258 14.72 2.31 -0.48
N LEU A 259 15.68 3.22 -0.44
CA LEU A 259 16.41 3.70 -1.62
C LEU A 259 17.33 2.65 -2.25
N THR A 260 17.82 1.70 -1.43
CA THR A 260 18.72 0.63 -1.86
C THR A 260 18.00 -0.69 -2.16
N SER A 261 16.71 -0.79 -1.81
CA SER A 261 15.93 -2.02 -2.00
C SER A 261 15.52 -2.22 -3.45
N GLU A 262 15.98 -3.31 -4.06
CA GLU A 262 15.54 -3.75 -5.39
C GLU A 262 14.04 -4.09 -5.47
N LEU A 263 13.38 -4.29 -4.32
CA LEU A 263 11.96 -4.66 -4.25
C LEU A 263 11.01 -3.46 -4.31
N LEU A 264 11.52 -2.25 -4.01
CA LEU A 264 10.70 -1.05 -3.86
C LEU A 264 10.75 -0.10 -5.08
N GLY A 265 11.59 -0.36 -6.08
CA GLY A 265 11.66 0.43 -7.31
C GLY A 265 13.02 0.38 -8.03
N ASP A 266 13.31 1.41 -8.84
CA ASP A 266 14.66 1.65 -9.35
C ASP A 266 15.58 1.89 -8.14
N HIS A 267 16.56 1.01 -7.93
CA HIS A 267 17.46 1.08 -6.79
C HIS A 267 18.56 2.11 -7.07
N TYR A 268 18.81 2.99 -6.10
CA TYR A 268 19.98 3.86 -6.14
C TYR A 268 21.20 3.09 -5.65
N THR A 269 22.39 3.53 -6.05
CA THR A 269 23.63 2.99 -5.48
C THR A 269 23.74 3.35 -4.00
N ASP A 270 24.50 2.56 -3.24
CA ASP A 270 24.78 2.85 -1.83
C ASP A 270 25.35 4.27 -1.65
N GLU A 271 26.19 4.75 -2.58
CA GLU A 271 26.74 6.10 -2.53
C GLU A 271 25.68 7.18 -2.71
N ALA A 272 24.70 6.98 -3.60
CA ALA A 272 23.62 7.93 -3.82
C ALA A 272 22.62 7.95 -2.66
N ALA A 273 22.29 6.78 -2.11
CA ALA A 273 21.46 6.66 -0.92
C ALA A 273 22.14 7.28 0.32
N GLN A 274 23.44 7.02 0.52
CA GLN A 274 24.19 7.62 1.63
C GLN A 274 24.28 9.14 1.46
N TYR A 275 24.56 9.63 0.25
CA TYR A 275 24.53 11.05 -0.04
C TYR A 275 23.16 11.66 0.32
N ALA A 276 22.06 11.00 -0.06
CA ALA A 276 20.72 11.48 0.27
C ALA A 276 20.53 11.61 1.79
N ILE A 277 20.86 10.57 2.57
CA ILE A 277 20.74 10.59 4.04
C ILE A 277 21.60 11.68 4.67
N ASP A 278 22.83 11.87 4.20
CA ASP A 278 23.77 12.85 4.73
C ASP A 278 23.35 14.31 4.44
N ASN A 279 22.45 14.52 3.47
CA ASN A 279 21.97 15.85 3.07
C ASN A 279 20.50 16.12 3.47
N LEU A 280 19.93 15.32 4.38
CA LEU A 280 18.63 15.59 5.01
C LEU A 280 18.78 16.47 6.25
N ASP A 281 19.01 17.76 6.03
CA ASP A 281 19.32 18.72 7.11
C ASP A 281 18.08 19.25 7.87
N ASP A 282 16.89 19.21 7.26
CA ASP A 282 15.66 19.85 7.78
C ASP A 282 14.59 18.85 8.26
N VAL A 283 15.00 17.65 8.67
CA VAL A 283 14.07 16.60 9.13
C VAL A 283 14.07 16.49 10.65
N ASP A 284 12.87 16.54 11.24
CA ASP A 284 12.66 16.24 12.66
C ASP A 284 12.45 14.72 12.84
N TRP A 285 13.55 14.02 13.12
CA TRP A 285 13.53 12.55 13.26
C TRP A 285 12.76 12.08 14.49
N ASN A 286 12.72 12.89 15.55
CA ASN A 286 11.93 12.64 16.75
C ASN A 286 10.43 12.72 16.44
N ALA A 287 10.03 13.71 15.64
CA ALA A 287 8.65 13.80 15.15
C ALA A 287 8.27 12.61 14.26
N ASN A 288 9.19 12.14 13.40
CA ASN A 288 8.96 10.95 12.57
C ASN A 288 8.77 9.68 13.41
N ALA A 289 9.58 9.50 14.45
CA ALA A 289 9.46 8.38 15.37
C ALA A 289 8.12 8.41 16.11
N LEU A 290 7.71 9.58 16.62
CA LEU A 290 6.42 9.77 17.27
C LEU A 290 5.25 9.47 16.33
N ALA A 291 5.27 10.01 15.10
CA ALA A 291 4.22 9.76 14.12
C ALA A 291 4.12 8.27 13.74
N THR A 292 5.26 7.58 13.65
CA THR A 292 5.27 6.13 13.39
C THR A 292 4.74 5.34 14.59
N ALA A 293 5.06 5.76 15.82
CA ALA A 293 4.53 5.16 17.04
C ALA A 293 3.00 5.32 17.14
N GLU A 294 2.48 6.52 16.86
CA GLU A 294 1.05 6.80 16.75
C GLU A 294 0.40 5.91 15.69
N PHE A 295 1.03 5.78 14.52
CA PHE A 295 0.52 4.91 13.45
C PHE A 295 0.45 3.43 13.87
N TYR A 296 1.49 2.89 14.51
CA TYR A 296 1.50 1.51 14.99
C TYR A 296 0.51 1.26 16.13
N ALA A 297 0.34 2.23 17.02
CA ALA A 297 -0.68 2.15 18.06
C ALA A 297 -2.09 2.19 17.47
N GLU A 298 -2.37 3.09 16.53
CA GLU A 298 -3.74 3.32 16.01
C GLU A 298 -4.16 2.32 14.92
N TYR A 299 -3.27 1.98 13.99
CA TYR A 299 -3.65 1.21 12.79
C TYR A 299 -3.16 -0.23 12.80
N SER A 300 -2.06 -0.50 13.51
CA SER A 300 -1.56 -1.86 13.71
C SER A 300 -1.99 -2.45 15.05
N TYR A 301 -2.63 -1.64 15.91
CA TYR A 301 -3.14 -2.02 17.24
C TYR A 301 -2.07 -2.67 18.12
N LEU A 302 -0.81 -2.22 18.01
CA LEU A 302 0.26 -2.74 18.86
C LEU A 302 0.02 -2.42 20.34
N SER A 303 0.56 -3.25 21.21
CA SER A 303 0.64 -2.98 22.65
C SER A 303 1.71 -1.93 22.95
N GLU A 304 1.61 -1.28 24.10
CA GLU A 304 2.62 -0.35 24.60
C GLU A 304 4.01 -1.00 24.68
N ALA A 305 4.07 -2.28 25.08
CA ALA A 305 5.30 -3.03 25.23
C ALA A 305 5.95 -3.42 23.90
N ALA A 306 5.17 -3.59 22.84
CA ALA A 306 5.66 -3.96 21.51
C ALA A 306 6.22 -2.78 20.71
N LEU A 307 5.79 -1.54 21.01
CA LEU A 307 6.18 -0.36 20.24
C LEU A 307 7.70 -0.12 20.17
N PRO A 308 8.49 -0.25 21.25
CA PRO A 308 9.94 -0.03 21.17
C PRO A 308 10.65 -0.96 20.20
N GLU A 309 10.31 -2.25 20.20
CA GLU A 309 10.88 -3.24 19.29
C GLU A 309 10.41 -2.98 17.85
N ALA A 310 9.15 -2.63 17.65
CA ALA A 310 8.62 -2.30 16.33
C ALA A 310 9.28 -1.04 15.72
N LEU A 311 9.67 -0.08 16.55
CA LEU A 311 10.28 1.18 16.09
C LEU A 311 11.81 1.04 15.89
N GLY A 312 12.52 0.47 16.86
CA GLY A 312 13.99 0.47 16.90
C GLY A 312 14.65 -0.90 16.99
N GLY A 313 13.87 -1.98 17.01
CA GLY A 313 14.38 -3.35 16.96
C GLY A 313 15.13 -3.64 15.66
N GLU A 314 15.84 -4.77 15.62
CA GLU A 314 16.69 -5.17 14.48
C GLU A 314 15.90 -5.22 13.16
N TYR A 315 14.64 -5.67 13.23
CA TYR A 315 13.71 -5.78 12.11
C TYR A 315 12.61 -4.71 12.16
N GLY A 316 12.75 -3.71 13.02
CA GLY A 316 11.78 -2.62 13.20
C GLY A 316 11.90 -1.53 12.15
N ALA A 317 11.24 -0.40 12.41
CA ALA A 317 11.22 0.76 11.53
C ALA A 317 12.60 1.48 11.41
N GLY A 318 13.60 1.10 12.20
CA GLY A 318 14.98 1.59 12.10
C GLY A 318 15.23 2.93 12.81
N PHE A 319 14.40 3.29 13.79
CA PHE A 319 14.65 4.46 14.64
C PHE A 319 15.75 4.17 15.67
N THR A 320 16.51 5.20 16.02
CA THR A 320 17.53 5.11 17.07
C THR A 320 16.88 5.01 18.46
N ALA A 321 17.62 4.48 19.45
CA ALA A 321 17.13 4.36 20.82
C ALA A 321 16.65 5.69 21.42
N ASP A 322 17.31 6.81 21.08
CA ASP A 322 16.92 8.15 21.56
C ASP A 322 15.62 8.63 20.91
N GLU A 323 15.42 8.36 19.61
CA GLU A 323 14.19 8.68 18.88
C GLU A 323 13.01 7.83 19.36
N VAL A 324 13.24 6.54 19.64
CA VAL A 324 12.25 5.65 20.25
C VAL A 324 11.87 6.14 21.65
N ALA A 325 12.86 6.50 22.48
CA ALA A 325 12.59 7.05 23.81
C ALA A 325 11.78 8.34 23.74
N TYR A 326 12.10 9.24 22.80
CA TYR A 326 11.33 10.44 22.55
C TYR A 326 9.89 10.11 22.14
N ALA A 327 9.70 9.19 21.19
CA ALA A 327 8.38 8.78 20.73
C ALA A 327 7.52 8.25 21.88
N MET A 328 8.07 7.37 22.72
CA MET A 328 7.36 6.80 23.87
C MET A 328 7.04 7.85 24.95
N GLU A 329 7.91 8.83 25.19
CA GLU A 329 7.67 9.90 26.17
C GLU A 329 6.62 10.91 25.69
N ASN A 330 6.49 11.10 24.37
CA ASN A 330 5.60 12.09 23.77
C ASN A 330 4.33 11.48 23.15
N LEU A 331 4.16 10.16 23.26
CA LEU A 331 2.96 9.49 22.80
C LEU A 331 1.76 9.99 23.61
N GLY A 332 0.68 10.35 22.90
CA GLY A 332 -0.56 10.77 23.53
C GLY A 332 -1.21 9.66 24.36
N GLU A 333 -2.37 9.96 24.95
CA GLU A 333 -3.17 8.92 25.60
C GLU A 333 -3.66 7.91 24.54
N VAL A 334 -3.29 6.64 24.71
CA VAL A 334 -3.75 5.52 23.89
C VAL A 334 -4.57 4.58 24.75
N ASP A 335 -5.71 4.11 24.22
CA ASP A 335 -6.51 3.08 24.88
C ASP A 335 -5.98 1.69 24.52
N TRP A 336 -5.06 1.19 25.33
CA TRP A 336 -4.44 -0.12 25.12
C TRP A 336 -5.41 -1.29 25.27
N ASN A 337 -6.51 -1.12 26.00
CA ASN A 337 -7.56 -2.14 26.09
C ASN A 337 -8.30 -2.26 24.76
N GLU A 338 -8.55 -1.13 24.08
CA GLU A 338 -9.14 -1.13 22.75
C GLU A 338 -8.20 -1.77 21.71
N ASN A 339 -6.89 -1.51 21.79
CA ASN A 339 -5.91 -2.17 20.92
C ASN A 339 -5.89 -3.71 21.11
N ALA A 340 -5.95 -4.16 22.37
CA ALA A 340 -6.06 -5.58 22.68
C ALA A 340 -7.35 -6.19 22.12
N LEU A 341 -8.48 -5.49 22.26
CA LEU A 341 -9.77 -5.91 21.72
C LEU A 341 -9.77 -5.99 20.19
N HIS A 342 -9.20 -5.00 19.50
CA HIS A 342 -9.06 -5.03 18.04
C HIS A 342 -8.21 -6.20 17.57
N SER A 343 -7.07 -6.45 18.23
CA SER A 343 -6.22 -7.59 17.94
C SER A 343 -6.94 -8.92 18.18
N ALA A 344 -7.68 -9.03 19.29
CA ALA A 344 -8.51 -10.19 19.59
C ALA A 344 -9.58 -10.45 18.52
N GLN A 345 -10.26 -9.40 18.06
CA GLN A 345 -11.28 -9.50 17.02
C GLN A 345 -10.68 -10.00 15.71
N LEU A 346 -9.49 -9.52 15.32
CA LEU A 346 -8.78 -10.01 14.14
C LEU A 346 -8.43 -11.51 14.26
N TYR A 347 -7.91 -11.95 15.41
CA TYR A 347 -7.59 -13.36 15.63
C TYR A 347 -8.83 -14.24 15.65
N TYR A 348 -9.95 -13.73 16.15
CA TYR A 348 -11.22 -14.43 16.12
C TYR A 348 -11.79 -14.54 14.70
N ASP A 349 -11.96 -13.41 14.00
CA ASP A 349 -12.65 -13.35 12.71
C ASP A 349 -11.83 -13.97 11.58
N GLU A 350 -10.54 -13.66 11.50
CA GLU A 350 -9.70 -14.05 10.36
C GLU A 350 -8.98 -15.38 10.57
N LEU A 351 -8.63 -15.70 11.81
CA LEU A 351 -7.89 -16.93 12.14
C LEU A 351 -8.77 -18.00 12.80
N SER A 352 -10.02 -17.68 13.15
CA SER A 352 -10.96 -18.61 13.80
C SER A 352 -10.38 -19.23 15.08
N MET A 353 -9.54 -18.49 15.80
CA MET A 353 -8.90 -18.94 17.04
C MET A 353 -9.90 -18.98 18.19
N SER A 354 -9.69 -19.90 19.13
CA SER A 354 -10.47 -19.96 20.36
C SER A 354 -10.09 -18.84 21.34
N GLU A 355 -10.99 -18.51 22.27
CA GLU A 355 -10.75 -17.48 23.29
C GLU A 355 -9.47 -17.74 24.10
N ASP A 356 -9.19 -18.99 24.46
CA ASP A 356 -7.97 -19.38 25.19
C ASP A 356 -6.70 -19.14 24.33
N GLU A 357 -6.74 -19.50 23.04
CA GLU A 357 -5.61 -19.27 22.12
C GLU A 357 -5.37 -17.78 21.86
N ILE A 358 -6.45 -16.99 21.76
CA ILE A 358 -6.37 -15.54 21.59
C ILE A 358 -5.76 -14.91 22.84
N PHE A 359 -6.20 -15.31 24.03
CA PHE A 359 -5.64 -14.83 25.29
C PHE A 359 -4.12 -15.10 25.35
N GLU A 360 -3.71 -16.36 25.09
CA GLU A 360 -2.29 -16.74 25.07
C GLU A 360 -1.51 -15.93 24.04
N MET A 361 -2.05 -15.73 22.84
CA MET A 361 -1.37 -14.98 21.79
C MET A 361 -1.20 -13.49 22.16
N LEU A 362 -2.23 -12.86 22.71
CA LEU A 362 -2.18 -11.45 23.11
C LEU A 362 -1.19 -11.23 24.26
N SER A 363 -1.14 -12.13 25.25
CA SER A 363 -0.29 -11.97 26.43
C SER A 363 1.14 -12.51 26.25
N SER A 364 1.43 -13.21 25.15
CA SER A 364 2.75 -13.82 24.94
C SER A 364 3.84 -12.80 24.60
N ASP A 365 5.04 -13.05 25.11
CA ASP A 365 6.25 -12.25 24.85
C ASP A 365 6.63 -12.22 23.36
N ASP A 366 6.36 -13.29 22.61
CA ASP A 366 6.63 -13.39 21.16
C ASP A 366 5.41 -13.01 20.30
N GLY A 367 4.29 -12.62 20.94
CA GLY A 367 3.01 -12.32 20.28
C GLY A 367 2.59 -10.87 20.48
N GLY A 368 1.40 -10.66 21.04
CA GLY A 368 0.82 -9.33 21.21
C GLY A 368 1.46 -8.47 22.31
N GLN A 369 2.14 -9.09 23.28
CA GLN A 369 2.78 -8.44 24.43
C GLN A 369 1.85 -7.51 25.23
N PHE A 370 0.54 -7.73 25.18
CA PHE A 370 -0.42 -7.07 26.04
C PHE A 370 -0.29 -7.59 27.47
N THR A 371 -0.67 -6.78 28.47
CA THR A 371 -0.74 -7.30 29.84
C THR A 371 -1.85 -8.35 29.94
N GLU A 372 -1.77 -9.26 30.92
CA GLU A 372 -2.81 -10.26 31.16
C GLU A 372 -4.19 -9.59 31.37
N GLU A 373 -4.24 -8.41 32.01
CA GLU A 373 -5.48 -7.67 32.20
C GLU A 373 -6.06 -7.12 30.89
N GLN A 374 -5.21 -6.62 30.00
CA GLN A 374 -5.63 -6.14 28.66
C GLN A 374 -6.09 -7.30 27.78
N ALA A 375 -5.37 -8.42 27.80
CA ALA A 375 -5.77 -9.64 27.10
C ALA A 375 -7.11 -10.17 27.63
N GLN A 376 -7.30 -10.21 28.96
CA GLN A 376 -8.57 -10.62 29.54
C GLN A 376 -9.71 -9.65 29.20
N TYR A 377 -9.45 -8.34 29.26
CA TYR A 377 -10.42 -7.33 28.82
C TYR A 377 -10.86 -7.60 27.38
N ALA A 378 -9.94 -7.90 26.48
CA ALA A 378 -10.24 -8.20 25.10
C ALA A 378 -11.15 -9.42 24.95
N ILE A 379 -10.87 -10.52 25.66
CA ILE A 379 -11.72 -11.73 25.66
C ILE A 379 -13.13 -11.44 26.21
N ASP A 380 -13.21 -10.68 27.30
CA ASP A 380 -14.48 -10.37 27.96
C ASP A 380 -15.39 -9.48 27.09
N ASN A 381 -14.82 -8.71 26.17
CA ASN A 381 -15.52 -7.76 25.29
C ASN A 381 -15.57 -8.19 23.81
N LEU A 382 -15.06 -9.38 23.47
CA LEU A 382 -15.03 -9.92 22.12
C LEU A 382 -16.45 -10.13 21.56
N ASP A 383 -16.70 -9.71 20.31
CA ASP A 383 -17.98 -9.97 19.61
C ASP A 383 -17.93 -11.32 18.89
N LYS A 384 -18.83 -12.24 19.26
CA LYS A 384 -18.76 -13.69 18.97
C LYS A 384 -19.80 -14.16 17.96
#